data_AF-A0A7V6KRV3-F1
#
_entry.id   AF-A0A7V6KRV3-F1
#
_cell.length_a   1.000
_cell.length_b   1.000
_cell.length_c   1.000
_cell.angle_alpha   90.00
_cell.angle_beta   90.00
_cell.angle_gamma   90.00
#
_symmetry.space_group_name_H-M   'P 1'
#
loop_
_entity.id
_entity.type
_entity.pdbx_description
1 polymer ?
#
loop_
_entity_poly.entity_id
_entity_poly.type
_entity_poly.pdbx_seq_one_letter_code
_entity_poly.pdbx_strand_id
1 'polypeptide(L)' 'LWEIFSVYVTDIEFDYIKTDFHTDEEYHKFLEEITEKSLFNTNIQPTIEDKIITLSTCSYEFDNGRFVVHGRKINY' A
#
# COMPACT_ATOMS: atom_id res chain seq x y z
N LEU A 1 -8.68 13.99 -2.83
CA LEU A 1 -9.05 13.24 -1.61
C LEU A 1 -8.43 11.84 -1.73
N TRP A 2 -8.10 11.20 -0.61
CA TRP A 2 -7.56 9.84 -0.60
C TRP A 2 -8.55 8.90 0.09
N GLU A 3 -8.79 7.74 -0.50
CA GLU A 3 -9.65 6.70 0.06
C GLU A 3 -8.77 5.53 0.50
N ILE A 4 -8.82 5.18 1.80
CA ILE A 4 -7.97 4.15 2.38
C ILE A 4 -8.48 2.77 1.97
N PHE A 5 -7.60 1.94 1.40
CA PHE A 5 -7.95 0.59 0.97
C PHE A 5 -7.14 -0.51 1.66
N SER A 6 -5.95 -0.19 2.19
CA SER A 6 -5.10 -1.17 2.87
C SER A 6 -4.40 -0.59 4.11
N VAL A 7 -4.36 -1.38 5.19
CA VAL A 7 -3.67 -1.05 6.46
C VAL A 7 -3.04 -2.31 7.04
N TYR A 8 -1.74 -2.30 7.32
CA TYR A 8 -1.05 -3.47 7.90
C TYR A 8 0.20 -3.12 8.69
N VAL A 9 0.71 -4.10 9.44
CA VAL A 9 2.03 -4.07 10.06
C VAL A 9 2.95 -5.00 9.27
N THR A 10 4.13 -4.51 8.88
CA THR A 10 5.16 -5.27 8.17
C THR A 10 6.51 -5.06 8.83
N ASP A 11 7.48 -5.91 8.57
CA ASP A 11 8.88 -5.65 8.93
C ASP A 11 9.61 -4.84 7.84
N ILE A 12 10.94 -4.75 7.95
CA ILE A 12 11.81 -4.06 6.98
C ILE A 12 12.14 -4.88 5.73
N GLU A 13 11.70 -6.13 5.62
CA GLU A 13 12.05 -7.00 4.49
C GLU A 13 11.14 -6.77 3.28
N PHE A 14 9.95 -6.18 3.46
CA PHE A 14 9.04 -5.86 2.36
C PHE A 14 9.31 -4.46 1.79
N ASP A 15 9.66 -4.40 0.50
CA ASP A 15 9.86 -3.13 -0.21
C ASP A 15 8.53 -2.50 -0.67
N TYR A 16 7.70 -2.10 0.30
CA TYR A 16 6.48 -1.32 0.02
C TYR A 16 6.77 0.12 -0.41
N ILE A 17 8.05 0.51 -0.53
CA ILE A 17 8.50 1.86 -0.88
C ILE A 17 8.75 1.95 -2.40
N LYS A 18 8.47 0.89 -3.18
CA LYS A 18 8.56 0.94 -4.64
C LYS A 18 7.66 2.05 -5.21
N THR A 19 8.30 3.11 -5.71
CA THR A 19 7.61 4.29 -6.30
C THR A 19 7.49 4.21 -7.82
N ASP A 20 8.30 3.38 -8.46
CA ASP A 20 8.40 3.29 -9.91
C ASP A 20 8.21 1.85 -10.37
N PHE A 21 7.37 1.66 -11.38
CA PHE A 21 7.04 0.37 -11.99
C PHE A 21 7.35 0.45 -13.48
N HIS A 22 8.03 -0.57 -14.02
CA HIS A 22 8.40 -0.58 -15.44
C HIS A 22 7.26 -0.99 -16.36
N THR A 23 6.27 -1.69 -15.81
CA THR A 23 5.11 -2.21 -16.55
C THR A 23 3.84 -2.12 -15.70
N ASP A 24 2.69 -2.07 -16.38
CA ASP A 24 1.38 -2.12 -15.73
C ASP A 24 1.17 -3.43 -14.96
N GLU A 25 1.73 -4.54 -15.45
CA GLU A 25 1.66 -5.85 -14.77
C GLU A 25 2.41 -5.83 -13.43
N GLU A 26 3.58 -5.17 -13.36
CA GLU A 26 4.30 -5.00 -12.10
C GLU A 26 3.51 -4.16 -11.10
N TYR A 27 2.88 -3.08 -11.57
CA TYR A 27 2.07 -2.23 -10.70
C TYR A 27 0.81 -2.95 -10.23
N HIS A 28 0.15 -3.69 -11.12
CA HIS A 28 -1.02 -4.49 -10.77
C HIS A 28 -0.71 -5.53 -9.68
N LYS A 29 0.38 -6.29 -9.83
CA LYS A 29 0.80 -7.26 -8.80
C LYS A 29 1.09 -6.59 -7.47
N PHE A 30 1.74 -5.43 -7.50
CA PHE A 30 1.98 -4.65 -6.29
C PHE A 30 0.68 -4.22 -5.61
N LEU A 31 -0.31 -3.75 -6.37
CA LEU A 31 -1.64 -3.39 -5.85
C LEU A 31 -2.37 -4.60 -5.23
N GLU A 32 -2.30 -5.77 -5.85
CA GLU A 32 -2.84 -7.02 -5.29
C GLU A 32 -2.15 -7.37 -3.97
N GLU A 33 -0.82 -7.43 -3.94
CA GLU A 33 -0.04 -7.78 -2.76
C GLU A 33 -0.33 -6.87 -1.56
N ILE A 34 -0.33 -5.55 -1.75
CA ILE A 34 -0.61 -4.61 -0.65
C ILE A 34 -2.07 -4.64 -0.23
N THR A 35 -3.00 -4.99 -1.12
CA THR A 35 -4.43 -5.15 -0.77
C THR A 35 -4.65 -6.41 0.07
N GLU A 36 -4.04 -7.52 -0.32
CA GLU A 36 -4.09 -8.80 0.40
C GLU A 36 -3.46 -8.74 1.79
N LYS A 37 -2.43 -7.91 1.98
CA LYS A 37 -1.80 -7.68 3.29
C LYS A 37 -2.70 -6.95 4.30
N SER A 38 -3.77 -6.30 3.84
CA SER A 38 -4.60 -5.46 4.69
C SER A 38 -5.24 -6.26 5.84
N LEU A 39 -5.17 -5.73 7.05
CA LEU A 39 -5.86 -6.26 8.23
C LEU A 39 -7.39 -6.08 8.13
N PHE A 40 -7.86 -5.24 7.20
CA PHE A 40 -9.27 -4.92 7.02
C PHE A 40 -9.69 -5.12 5.56
N ASN A 41 -10.82 -5.80 5.35
CA ASN A 41 -11.46 -5.84 4.04
C ASN A 41 -12.28 -4.56 3.83
N THR A 42 -11.79 -3.67 2.97
CA THR A 42 -12.44 -2.40 2.63
C THR A 42 -13.40 -2.50 1.44
N ASN A 43 -13.44 -3.64 0.74
CA ASN A 43 -14.09 -3.84 -0.57
C ASN A 43 -13.63 -2.87 -1.68
N ILE A 44 -12.54 -2.13 -1.46
CA ILE A 44 -11.95 -1.23 -2.46
C ILE A 44 -10.87 -2.01 -3.20
N GLN A 45 -10.99 -2.06 -4.53
CA GLN A 45 -10.01 -2.68 -5.42
C GLN A 45 -9.39 -1.57 -6.27
N PRO A 46 -8.17 -1.10 -5.94
CA PRO A 46 -7.47 -0.13 -6.79
C PRO A 46 -7.06 -0.77 -8.12
N THR A 47 -7.00 0.02 -9.18
CA THR A 47 -6.56 -0.44 -10.50
C THR A 47 -5.26 0.25 -10.96
N ILE A 48 -4.68 -0.18 -12.07
CA ILE A 48 -3.45 0.41 -12.62
C ILE A 48 -3.61 1.88 -13.02
N GLU A 49 -4.84 2.34 -13.24
CA GLU A 49 -5.16 3.74 -13.51
C GLU A 49 -5.18 4.61 -12.25
N ASP A 50 -5.30 4.00 -11.07
CA ASP A 50 -5.30 4.72 -9.80
C ASP A 50 -3.88 5.15 -9.41
N LYS A 51 -3.78 6.39 -8.91
CA LYS A 51 -2.59 6.82 -8.16
C LYS A 51 -2.80 6.50 -6.69
N ILE A 52 -1.82 5.88 -6.05
CA ILE A 52 -1.86 5.61 -4.62
C ILE A 52 -0.93 6.52 -3.83
N ILE A 53 -1.17 6.59 -2.52
CA ILE A 53 -0.27 7.15 -1.52
C ILE A 53 0.02 6.08 -0.48
N THR A 54 1.30 5.97 -0.11
CA THR A 54 1.76 5.10 0.97
C THR A 54 2.21 5.96 2.14
N LEU A 55 1.66 5.72 3.32
CA LEU A 55 2.06 6.35 4.58
C LEU A 55 2.64 5.26 5.47
N SER A 56 3.87 5.46 5.94
CA SER A 56 4.57 4.47 6.77
C SER A 56 5.15 5.13 8.00
N THR A 57 5.00 4.48 9.15
CA THR A 57 5.73 4.85 10.36
C THR A 57 7.14 4.27 10.33
N CYS A 58 8.12 5.03 10.83
CA CYS A 58 9.40 4.50 11.28
C CYS A 58 9.32 4.34 12.79
N SER A 59 8.92 3.17 13.28
CA SER A 59 8.91 2.91 14.72
C SER A 59 10.24 2.29 15.13
N TYR A 60 10.96 2.98 16.02
CA TYR A 60 12.05 2.39 16.80
C TYR A 60 11.55 1.78 18.12
N GLU A 61 10.22 1.80 18.35
CA GLU A 61 9.59 1.32 19.59
C GLU A 61 9.16 -0.15 19.54
N PHE A 62 9.18 -0.75 18.34
CA PHE A 62 8.94 -2.17 18.11
C PHE A 62 10.11 -2.70 17.30
N ASP A 63 10.73 -3.81 17.70
CA ASP A 63 11.79 -4.47 16.91
C ASP A 63 11.29 -4.68 15.47
N ASN A 64 11.81 -3.86 14.54
CA ASN A 64 11.62 -3.90 13.10
C ASN A 64 10.19 -3.72 12.54
N GLY A 65 9.16 -3.50 13.37
CA GLY A 65 7.78 -3.36 12.91
C GLY A 65 7.43 -1.97 12.37
N ARG A 66 6.86 -1.90 11.16
CA ARG A 66 6.36 -0.70 10.48
C ARG A 66 4.86 -0.80 10.26
N PHE A 67 4.12 0.21 10.71
CA PHE A 67 2.72 0.39 10.38
C PHE A 67 2.60 1.13 9.05
N VAL A 68 1.86 0.54 8.11
CA VAL A 68 1.70 1.03 6.73
C VAL A 68 0.22 1.22 6.41
N VAL A 69 -0.09 2.33 5.76
CA VAL A 69 -1.42 2.69 5.27
C VAL A 69 -1.33 3.08 3.80
N HIS A 70 -2.21 2.52 2.97
CA HIS A 70 -2.34 2.87 1.55
C HIS A 70 -3.70 3.49 1.26
N GLY A 71 -3.69 4.53 0.43
CA GLY A 71 -4.92 5.16 -0.07
C GLY A 71 -4.86 5.40 -1.58
N ARG A 72 -5.98 5.23 -2.27
CA ARG A 72 -6.13 5.59 -3.69
C ARG A 72 -6.62 7.02 -3.84
N LYS A 73 -6.17 7.70 -4.89
CA LYS A 73 -6.57 9.08 -5.18
C LYS A 73 -7.96 9.10 -5.81
N ILE A 74 -8.89 9.85 -5.22
CA ILE A 74 -10.18 10.14 -5.85
C ILE A 74 -9.99 11.24 -6.89
N ASN A 75 -10.32 10.94 -8.14
CA ASN A 75 -10.37 11.90 -9.23
C ASN A 75 -11.83 12.31 -9.47
N TYR A 76 -12.09 13.62 -9.46
CA TYR A 76 -13.37 14.22 -9.85
C TYR A 76 -13.21 14.93 -11.19
#